data_AF-A0ABD6VIN0-F1
#
_entry.id   AF-A0ABD6VIN0-F1
#
_cell.length_a   1.000
_cell.length_b   1.000
_cell.length_c   1.000
_cell.angle_alpha   90.00
_cell.angle_beta   90.00
_cell.angle_gamma   90.00
#
_symmetry.space_group_name_H-M   'P 1'
#
loop_
_entity.id
_entity.type
_entity.pdbx_description
1 polymer ?
#
loop_
_entity_poly.entity_id
_entity_poly.type
_entity_poly.pdbx_seq_one_letter_code
_entity_poly.pdbx_strand_id
1 'polypeptide(L)'
;MKGMQKIRRGKNFAGVVLYALKPGFHHKRDPVVIGGNMLGDIAGDLIAEFNTTKTLRPDIAKPVWHNSLRLQKNEALTDAQWSEIADD
;
A
#
# COMPACT_ATOMS: atom_id res chain seq x y z
N MET A 1 -3.52 -16.93 0.54
CA MET A 1 -3.77 -15.75 -0.34
C MET A 1 -3.24 -15.99 -1.74
N LYS A 2 -3.84 -15.37 -2.78
CA LYS A 2 -3.33 -15.46 -4.16
C LYS A 2 -2.94 -14.06 -4.63
N GLY A 3 -1.68 -13.90 -5.07
CA GLY A 3 -1.22 -12.66 -5.71
C GLY A 3 -2.00 -12.38 -7.01
N MET A 4 -2.32 -11.12 -7.27
CA MET A 4 -3.02 -10.74 -8.49
C MET A 4 -2.12 -10.89 -9.73
N GLN A 5 -2.72 -11.21 -10.89
CA GLN A 5 -2.00 -11.36 -12.16
C GLN A 5 -1.36 -10.06 -12.72
N LYS A 6 -1.53 -8.91 -12.05
CA LYS A 6 -1.04 -7.60 -12.52
C LYS A 6 -0.22 -6.90 -11.44
N ILE A 7 1.03 -7.33 -11.29
CA ILE A 7 2.05 -6.57 -10.57
C ILE A 7 2.39 -5.32 -11.39
N ARG A 8 2.26 -4.13 -10.78
CA ARG A 8 2.64 -2.86 -11.41
C ARG A 8 3.87 -2.28 -10.72
N ARG A 9 4.81 -1.78 -11.53
CA ARG A 9 5.97 -1.02 -11.06
C ARG A 9 5.83 0.45 -11.49
N GLY A 10 6.09 1.38 -10.57
CA GLY A 10 5.89 2.82 -10.77
C GLY A 10 7.15 3.65 -10.50
N LYS A 11 7.17 4.87 -11.05
CA LYS A 11 8.23 5.86 -10.81
C LYS A 11 7.95 6.80 -9.62
N ASN A 12 6.69 6.90 -9.19
CA ASN A 12 6.25 7.87 -8.19
C ASN A 12 5.27 7.22 -7.19
N PHE A 13 5.53 7.42 -5.89
CA PHE A 13 4.70 6.90 -4.81
C PHE A 13 3.35 7.61 -4.68
N ALA A 14 3.24 8.88 -5.07
CA ALA A 14 1.98 9.63 -5.00
C ALA A 14 0.83 8.92 -5.72
N GLY A 15 1.11 8.35 -6.90
CA GLY A 15 0.08 7.64 -7.67
C GLY A 15 -0.47 6.40 -6.95
N VAL A 16 0.38 5.62 -6.27
CA VAL A 16 -0.08 4.42 -5.55
C VAL A 16 -0.74 4.78 -4.22
N VAL A 17 -0.18 5.72 -3.46
CA VAL A 17 -0.75 6.12 -2.16
C VAL A 17 -2.12 6.75 -2.35
N LEU A 18 -2.27 7.67 -3.29
CA LEU A 18 -3.57 8.27 -3.61
C LEU A 18 -4.54 7.26 -4.20
N TYR A 19 -4.07 6.26 -4.95
CA TYR A 19 -4.93 5.19 -5.43
C TYR A 19 -5.45 4.31 -4.28
N ALA A 20 -4.57 3.90 -3.37
CA ALA A 20 -4.89 2.98 -2.28
C ALA A 20 -5.76 3.64 -1.19
N LEU A 21 -5.49 4.91 -0.88
CA LEU A 21 -6.15 5.63 0.22
C LEU A 21 -7.34 6.49 -0.21
N LYS A 22 -7.72 6.49 -1.50
CA LYS A 22 -8.85 7.29 -1.97
C LYS A 22 -10.20 6.68 -1.52
N PRO A 23 -11.04 7.43 -0.80
CA PRO A 23 -12.42 7.02 -0.53
C PRO A 23 -13.22 6.79 -1.81
N GLY A 24 -14.13 5.83 -1.77
CA GLY A 24 -14.99 5.49 -2.90
C GLY A 24 -16.41 5.16 -2.43
N PHE A 25 -17.42 5.57 -3.18
CA PHE A 25 -18.84 5.34 -2.85
C PHE A 25 -19.22 3.87 -2.66
N HIS A 26 -18.43 2.94 -3.22
CA HIS A 26 -18.64 1.50 -3.11
C HIS A 26 -17.86 0.87 -1.93
N HIS A 27 -17.07 1.65 -1.19
CA HIS A 27 -16.39 1.18 0.00
C HIS A 27 -17.36 1.18 1.19
N LYS A 28 -17.27 0.14 2.03
CA LYS A 28 -18.03 0.08 3.29
C LYS A 28 -17.47 1.01 4.37
N ARG A 29 -16.18 1.32 4.28
CA ARG A 29 -15.41 2.22 5.15
C ARG A 29 -14.35 2.92 4.31
N ASP A 30 -13.91 4.08 4.75
CA ASP A 30 -12.76 4.73 4.12
C ASP A 30 -11.51 3.83 4.23
N PRO A 31 -10.64 3.82 3.20
CA PRO A 31 -9.39 3.09 3.28
C PRO A 31 -8.52 3.65 4.40
N VAL A 32 -7.86 2.75 5.13
CA VAL A 32 -6.97 3.08 6.24
C VAL A 32 -5.67 2.30 6.13
N VAL A 33 -4.59 2.85 6.67
CA VAL A 33 -3.33 2.15 6.87
C VAL A 33 -3.42 1.38 8.18
N ILE A 34 -3.03 0.10 8.16
CA ILE A 34 -3.15 -0.81 9.32
C ILE A 34 -1.80 -1.39 9.77
N GLY A 35 -0.72 -1.02 9.09
CA GLY A 35 0.63 -1.50 9.35
C GLY A 35 1.64 -0.84 8.39
N GLY A 36 2.91 -1.04 8.67
CA GLY A 36 4.01 -0.47 7.91
C GLY A 36 5.14 0.03 8.81
N ASN A 37 6.25 0.43 8.18
CA ASN A 37 7.44 0.93 8.85
C ASN A 37 7.63 2.45 8.69
N MET A 38 6.62 3.14 8.17
CA MET A 38 6.59 4.61 8.05
C MET A 38 6.02 5.23 9.32
N LEU A 39 6.34 6.50 9.57
CA LEU A 39 5.85 7.23 10.75
C LEU A 39 4.41 7.73 10.55
N GLY A 40 4.08 8.18 9.34
CA GLY A 40 2.77 8.68 8.98
C GLY A 40 1.81 7.58 8.49
N ASP A 41 0.52 7.84 8.66
CA ASP A 41 -0.58 6.97 8.26
C ASP A 41 -1.56 7.65 7.29
N ILE A 42 -1.38 8.93 7.02
CA ILE A 42 -2.13 9.70 6.03
C ILE A 42 -1.39 9.83 4.70
N ALA A 43 -2.14 10.06 3.63
CA ALA A 43 -1.60 10.06 2.27
C ALA A 43 -0.46 11.08 2.07
N GLY A 44 -0.57 12.28 2.65
CA GLY A 44 0.45 13.32 2.51
C GLY A 44 1.80 12.90 3.11
N ASP A 45 1.77 12.43 4.35
CA ASP A 45 2.96 12.04 5.11
C ASP A 45 3.66 10.85 4.47
N LEU A 46 2.90 9.81 4.10
CA LEU A 46 3.42 8.64 3.39
C LEU A 46 4.10 9.03 2.08
N ILE A 47 3.50 9.94 1.30
CA ILE A 47 4.10 10.41 0.04
C ILE A 47 5.41 11.14 0.30
N ALA A 48 5.48 11.96 1.34
CA ALA A 48 6.69 12.69 1.72
C ALA A 48 7.79 11.71 2.19
N GLU A 49 7.45 10.76 3.06
CA GLU A 49 8.39 9.77 3.59
C GLU A 49 8.93 8.82 2.51
N PHE A 50 8.07 8.30 1.63
CA PHE A 50 8.53 7.45 0.53
C PHE A 50 9.38 8.22 -0.48
N ASN A 51 9.03 9.47 -0.78
CA ASN A 51 9.83 10.31 -1.68
C ASN A 51 11.18 10.72 -1.07
N THR A 52 11.26 10.83 0.25
CA THR A 52 12.53 11.01 0.96
C THR A 52 13.35 9.73 0.90
N THR A 53 12.74 8.58 1.23
CA THR A 53 13.43 7.28 1.24
C THR A 53 14.00 6.91 -0.14
N LYS A 54 13.29 7.18 -1.23
CA LYS A 54 13.79 6.83 -2.58
C LYS A 54 15.07 7.60 -2.96
N THR A 55 15.36 8.76 -2.35
CA THR A 55 16.59 9.50 -2.67
C THR A 55 17.84 8.78 -2.17
N LEU A 56 17.70 7.80 -1.26
CA LEU A 56 18.78 6.94 -0.80
C LEU A 56 19.25 5.95 -1.88
N ARG A 57 18.42 5.69 -2.90
CA ARG A 57 18.68 4.73 -3.99
C ARG A 57 18.33 5.32 -5.36
N PRO A 58 19.07 6.37 -5.81
CA PRO A 58 18.79 7.05 -7.07
C PRO A 58 19.00 6.14 -8.31
N ASP A 59 19.71 5.03 -8.16
CA ASP A 59 19.91 4.01 -9.19
C ASP A 59 18.63 3.23 -9.55
N ILE A 60 17.61 3.23 -8.67
CA ILE A 60 16.36 2.52 -8.88
C ILE A 60 15.38 3.36 -9.71
N ALA A 61 15.31 3.09 -11.01
CA ALA A 61 14.46 3.84 -11.94
C ALA A 61 12.93 3.71 -11.68
N LYS A 62 12.49 2.64 -11.01
CA LYS A 62 11.08 2.38 -10.67
C LYS A 62 10.99 1.88 -9.21
N PRO A 63 11.02 2.78 -8.23
CA PRO A 63 11.11 2.41 -6.81
C PRO A 63 9.80 1.87 -6.23
N VAL A 64 8.68 1.98 -6.96
CA VAL A 64 7.39 1.53 -6.47
C VAL A 64 7.12 0.10 -6.91
N TRP A 65 6.84 -0.78 -5.95
CA TRP A 65 6.23 -2.08 -6.17
C TRP A 65 4.89 -2.12 -5.43
N HIS A 66 3.80 -2.35 -6.17
CA HIS A 66 2.45 -2.42 -5.61
C HIS A 66 1.84 -3.78 -5.91
N ASN A 67 1.34 -4.43 -4.85
CA ASN A 67 0.62 -5.70 -4.91
C ASN A 67 -0.66 -5.59 -4.09
N SER A 68 -1.75 -6.17 -4.59
CA SER A 68 -3.02 -6.19 -3.89
C SER A 68 -3.34 -7.63 -3.51
N LEU A 69 -3.63 -7.85 -2.23
CA LEU A 69 -4.07 -9.13 -1.71
C LEU A 69 -5.60 -9.15 -1.62
N ARG A 70 -6.16 -10.35 -1.76
CA ARG A 70 -7.60 -10.56 -1.59
C ARG A 70 -7.85 -11.91 -0.93
N LEU A 71 -8.94 -11.95 -0.17
CA LEU A 71 -9.45 -13.16 0.45
C LEU A 71 -10.46 -13.85 -0.45
N GLN A 72 -10.76 -15.11 -0.13
CA GLN A 72 -11.87 -15.81 -0.76
C GLN A 72 -13.21 -15.18 -0.34
N LYS A 73 -14.26 -15.48 -1.10
CA LYS A 73 -15.60 -15.03 -0.74
C LYS A 73 -15.97 -15.61 0.64
N ASN A 74 -16.46 -14.76 1.54
CA ASN A 74 -16.85 -15.08 2.93
C ASN A 74 -15.69 -15.30 3.92
N GLU A 75 -14.44 -15.11 3.51
CA GLU A 75 -13.30 -15.07 4.41
C GLU A 75 -13.06 -13.64 4.90
N ALA A 76 -12.70 -13.49 6.17
CA ALA A 76 -12.35 -12.21 6.78
C ALA A 76 -11.15 -12.38 7.68
N LEU A 77 -10.27 -11.40 7.67
CA LEU A 77 -9.13 -11.29 8.58
C LEU A 77 -9.28 -10.03 9.42
N THR A 78 -8.80 -10.09 10.66
CA THR A 78 -8.63 -8.90 11.48
C THR A 78 -7.50 -8.03 10.93
N ASP A 79 -7.48 -6.75 11.31
CA ASP A 79 -6.40 -5.84 10.90
C ASP A 79 -5.03 -6.35 11.42
N ALA A 80 -4.98 -6.99 12.60
CA ALA A 80 -3.78 -7.61 13.14
C ALA A 80 -3.28 -8.80 12.30
N GLN A 81 -4.19 -9.66 11.84
CA GLN A 81 -3.83 -10.78 10.94
C GLN A 81 -3.32 -10.26 9.59
N TRP A 82 -3.90 -9.18 9.06
CA TRP A 82 -3.39 -8.54 7.86
C TRP A 82 -1.99 -7.95 8.05
N SER A 83 -1.71 -7.36 9.22
CA SER A 83 -0.36 -6.86 9.55
C SER A 83 0.65 -8.00 9.61
N GLU A 84 0.33 -9.09 10.31
CA GLU A 84 1.21 -10.27 10.41
C GLU A 84 1.55 -10.85 9.03
N ILE A 85 0.58 -10.88 8.13
CA ILE A 85 0.78 -11.28 6.73
C ILE A 85 1.70 -10.33 5.95
N ALA A 86 1.67 -9.04 6.26
CA ALA A 86 2.48 -8.04 5.57
C ALA A 86 3.93 -8.01 6.08
N ASP A 87 4.16 -8.50 7.30
CA ASP A 87 5.48 -8.58 7.95
C ASP A 87 6.29 -9.83 7.57
N ASP A 88 5.63 -10.87 7.02
CA ASP A 88 6.25 -12.11 6.49
C ASP A 88 6.78 -11.95 5.04
#